data_AF-A0A554WLA1-F1
#
_entry.id   AF-A0A554WLA1-F1
#
_cell.length_a   1.000
_cell.length_b   1.000
_cell.length_c   1.000
_cell.angle_alpha   90.00
_cell.angle_beta   90.00
_cell.angle_gamma   90.00
#
_symmetry.space_group_name_H-M   'P 1'
#
loop_
_entity.id
_entity.type
_entity.pdbx_description
1 polymer ?
#
loop_
_entity_poly.entity_id
_entity_poly.type
_entity_poly.pdbx_seq_one_letter_code
_entity_poly.pdbx_strand_id
1 'polypeptide(L)'
;MQRHPDVLEGRLDKIAYPHIRERLQALRHDLPAMLEYVNHLFLDTRDGQRRGFDFTTASTLMEIKHDLMLQLDEYTRLKRHVLPWEQEFRVASPGRPYQPPVKLPKNW
;
A
#
# COMPACT_ATOMS: atom_id res chain seq x y z
N MET A 1 -14.49 -12.42 9.41
CA MET A 1 -13.21 -11.70 9.40
C MET A 1 -12.25 -12.49 8.52
N GLN A 2 -11.92 -12.01 7.33
CA GLN A 2 -10.87 -12.64 6.51
C GLN A 2 -9.55 -12.48 7.27
N ARG A 3 -8.96 -13.60 7.73
CA ARG A 3 -7.59 -13.58 8.23
C ARG A 3 -6.70 -13.31 7.03
N HIS A 4 -6.12 -12.12 6.94
CA HIS A 4 -5.04 -11.89 6.00
C HIS A 4 -3.91 -12.88 6.33
N PRO A 5 -3.27 -13.49 5.31
CA PRO A 5 -2.17 -14.40 5.54
C PRO A 5 -1.03 -13.66 6.26
N ASP A 6 -0.46 -14.30 7.27
CA ASP A 6 0.61 -13.70 8.05
C ASP A 6 1.90 -13.67 7.21
N VAL A 7 2.35 -12.46 6.85
CA VAL A 7 3.53 -12.25 6.00
C VAL A 7 4.83 -12.74 6.65
N LEU A 8 4.83 -13.03 7.95
CA LEU A 8 6.00 -13.48 8.70
C LEU A 8 6.02 -15.01 8.96
N GLU A 9 4.94 -15.72 8.66
CA GLU A 9 4.77 -17.13 9.01
C GLU A 9 5.86 -18.01 8.37
N GLY A 10 6.61 -18.74 9.21
CA GLY A 10 7.70 -19.64 8.79
C GLY A 10 8.92 -18.95 8.16
N ARG A 11 9.01 -17.61 8.21
CA ARG A 11 10.07 -16.83 7.56
C ARG A 11 11.07 -16.24 8.54
N LEU A 12 10.65 -15.92 9.77
CA LEU A 12 11.52 -15.27 10.75
C LEU A 12 12.77 -16.10 11.06
N ASP A 13 12.67 -17.42 11.14
CA ASP A 13 13.81 -18.31 11.43
C ASP A 13 14.89 -18.31 10.34
N LYS A 14 14.55 -17.87 9.12
CA LYS A 14 15.48 -17.77 7.99
C LYS A 14 16.32 -16.49 8.03
N ILE A 15 15.94 -15.52 8.87
CA ILE A 15 16.66 -14.25 9.03
C ILE A 15 17.73 -14.44 10.10
N ALA A 16 19.00 -14.36 9.71
CA ALA A 16 20.13 -14.62 10.62
C ALA A 16 20.25 -13.58 11.76
N TYR A 17 19.61 -12.41 11.63
CA TYR A 17 19.79 -11.25 12.49
C TYR A 17 18.67 -11.14 13.55
N PRO A 18 18.96 -11.40 14.84
CA PRO A 18 17.94 -11.40 15.90
C PRO A 18 17.16 -10.09 16.04
N HIS A 19 17.87 -8.95 16.00
CA HIS A 19 17.26 -7.63 16.11
C HIS A 19 16.27 -7.32 14.96
N ILE A 20 16.53 -7.84 13.75
CA ILE A 20 15.61 -7.71 12.61
C ILE A 20 14.35 -8.54 12.86
N ARG A 21 14.51 -9.78 13.33
CA ARG A 21 13.37 -10.66 13.68
C ARG A 21 12.48 -10.04 14.74
N GLU A 22 13.08 -9.55 15.83
CA GLU A 22 12.35 -8.88 16.92
C GLU A 22 11.60 -7.64 16.43
N ARG A 23 12.25 -6.83 15.58
CA ARG A 23 11.61 -5.63 15.05
C ARG A 23 10.46 -5.96 14.10
N LEU A 24 10.63 -6.95 13.21
CA LEU A 24 9.54 -7.42 12.34
C LEU A 24 8.38 -7.98 13.15
N GLN A 25 8.66 -8.76 14.19
CA GLN A 25 7.63 -9.28 15.09
C GLN A 25 6.86 -8.17 15.82
N ALA A 26 7.54 -7.12 16.27
CA ALA A 26 6.90 -5.96 16.90
C ALA A 26 6.01 -5.18 15.91
N LEU A 27 6.34 -5.19 14.62
CA LEU A 27 5.58 -4.52 13.55
C LEU A 27 4.50 -5.40 12.93
N ARG A 28 4.24 -6.61 13.45
CA ARG A 28 3.28 -7.58 12.88
C ARG A 28 1.88 -7.02 12.64
N HIS A 29 1.46 -6.03 13.44
CA HIS A 29 0.14 -5.41 13.34
C HIS A 29 0.13 -4.08 12.57
N ASP A 30 1.29 -3.60 12.11
CA ASP A 30 1.44 -2.35 11.35
C ASP A 30 2.21 -2.64 10.05
N LEU A 31 1.47 -3.13 9.05
CA LEU A 31 2.02 -3.50 7.74
C LEU A 31 2.72 -2.33 7.01
N PRO A 32 2.17 -1.09 7.02
CA PRO A 32 2.88 0.06 6.47
C PRO A 32 4.25 0.30 7.12
N ALA A 33 4.32 0.31 8.45
CA ALA A 33 5.58 0.51 9.17
C ALA A 33 6.56 -0.66 8.95
N MET A 34 6.04 -1.89 8.83
CA MET A 34 6.86 -3.05 8.47
C MET A 34 7.49 -2.90 7.09
N LEU A 35 6.72 -2.47 6.09
CA LEU A 35 7.23 -2.24 4.73
C LEU A 35 8.29 -1.15 4.71
N GLU A 36 8.06 -0.05 5.43
CA GLU A 36 9.04 1.04 5.56
C GLU A 36 10.34 0.55 6.18
N TYR A 37 10.26 -0.23 7.26
CA TYR A 37 11.41 -0.83 7.93
C TYR A 37 12.19 -1.75 6.98
N VAL A 38 11.51 -2.65 6.26
CA VAL A 38 12.17 -3.54 5.29
C VAL A 38 12.84 -2.74 4.17
N ASN A 39 12.21 -1.68 3.66
CA ASN A 39 12.83 -0.80 2.67
C ASN A 39 14.07 -0.10 3.24
N HIS A 40 14.04 0.35 4.49
CA HIS A 40 15.20 0.93 5.14
C HIS A 40 16.34 -0.08 5.27
N LEU A 41 16.07 -1.34 5.58
CA LEU A 41 17.11 -2.38 5.65
C LEU A 41 17.84 -2.56 4.31
N PHE A 42 17.14 -2.46 3.18
CA PHE A 42 17.75 -2.53 1.86
C PHE A 42 18.52 -1.25 1.47
N LEU A 43 18.13 -0.10 2.01
CA LEU A 43 18.78 1.19 1.75
C LEU A 43 19.96 1.47 2.70
N ASP A 44 19.96 0.88 3.91
CA ASP A 44 21.02 1.03 4.92
C ASP A 44 22.29 0.20 4.59
N THR A 45 22.49 -0.14 3.32
CA THR A 45 23.78 -0.56 2.80
C THR A 45 24.71 0.66 2.68
N ARG A 46 24.99 1.30 3.82
CA ARG A 46 25.87 2.48 3.97
C ARG A 46 27.11 2.37 3.09
N ASP A 47 27.16 3.19 2.04
CA ASP A 47 28.32 3.54 1.22
C ASP A 47 29.13 2.38 0.61
N GLY A 48 28.50 1.22 0.38
CA GLY A 48 29.13 0.08 -0.29
C GLY A 48 30.20 -0.67 0.53
N GLN A 49 30.36 -0.35 1.83
CA GLN A 49 31.37 -0.98 2.70
C GLN A 49 30.83 -2.09 3.61
N ARG A 50 29.52 -2.13 3.89
CA ARG A 50 28.92 -3.26 4.60
C ARG A 50 28.71 -4.42 3.64
N ARG A 51 29.21 -5.62 3.98
CA ARG A 51 28.68 -6.86 3.41
C ARG A 51 27.17 -6.83 3.62
N GLY A 52 26.42 -6.79 2.53
CA GLY A 52 24.97 -6.86 2.57
C GLY A 52 24.49 -8.14 3.27
N PHE A 53 23.17 -8.29 3.37
CA PHE A 53 22.61 -9.53 3.89
C PHE A 53 23.10 -10.75 3.10
N ASP A 54 23.23 -11.89 3.79
CA ASP A 54 23.41 -13.16 3.11
C ASP A 54 22.22 -13.43 2.17
N PHE A 55 22.43 -14.28 1.16
CA PHE A 55 21.42 -14.56 0.15
C PHE A 55 20.09 -15.03 0.75
N THR A 56 20.13 -15.88 1.79
CA THR A 56 18.93 -16.42 2.44
C THR A 56 18.14 -15.30 3.13
N THR A 57 18.82 -14.46 3.90
CA THR A 57 18.19 -13.29 4.55
C THR A 57 17.64 -12.31 3.51
N ALA A 58 18.41 -11.98 2.47
CA ALA A 58 17.99 -11.06 1.42
C ALA A 58 16.75 -11.57 0.66
N SER A 59 16.74 -12.86 0.27
CA SER A 59 15.59 -13.50 -0.38
C SER A 59 14.36 -13.47 0.51
N THR A 60 14.52 -13.81 1.80
CA THR A 60 13.42 -13.81 2.77
C THR A 60 12.84 -12.40 2.96
N LEU A 61 13.69 -11.38 3.09
CA LEU A 61 13.24 -9.98 3.19
C LEU A 61 12.55 -9.50 1.91
N MET A 62 12.98 -9.97 0.74
CA MET A 62 12.36 -9.63 -0.54
C MET A 62 10.98 -10.27 -0.71
N GLU A 63 10.80 -11.53 -0.28
CA GLU A 63 9.50 -12.20 -0.23
C GLU A 63 8.54 -11.46 0.71
N ILE A 64 9.00 -11.11 1.92
CA ILE A 64 8.21 -10.31 2.88
C ILE A 64 7.79 -8.98 2.26
N LYS A 65 8.73 -8.27 1.63
CA LYS A 65 8.45 -6.99 0.94
C LYS A 65 7.39 -7.14 -0.14
N HIS A 66 7.51 -8.17 -0.98
CA HIS A 66 6.57 -8.42 -2.07
C HIS A 66 5.16 -8.67 -1.53
N ASP A 67 5.02 -9.52 -0.53
CA ASP A 67 3.71 -9.82 0.08
C ASP A 67 3.11 -8.60 0.77
N LEU A 68 3.92 -7.79 1.46
CA LEU A 68 3.48 -6.52 2.04
C LEU A 68 2.96 -5.56 0.97
N MET A 69 3.65 -5.46 -0.17
CA MET A 69 3.20 -4.61 -1.29
C MET A 69 1.87 -5.10 -1.87
N LEU A 70 1.68 -6.42 -2.01
CA LEU A 70 0.41 -6.99 -2.47
C LEU A 70 -0.72 -6.73 -1.48
N GLN A 71 -0.51 -6.98 -0.18
CA GLN A 71 -1.53 -6.76 0.84
C GLN A 71 -1.91 -5.28 0.97
N LEU A 72 -0.94 -4.37 0.88
CA LEU A 72 -1.20 -2.93 0.95
C LEU A 72 -1.86 -2.38 -0.32
N ASP A 73 -1.54 -2.90 -1.51
CA ASP A 73 -2.26 -2.57 -2.76
C ASP A 73 -3.71 -3.06 -2.69
N GLU A 74 -3.93 -4.31 -2.25
CA GLU A 74 -5.26 -4.87 -2.06
C GLU A 74 -6.07 -4.06 -1.05
N TYR A 75 -5.46 -3.69 0.08
CA TYR A 75 -6.09 -2.83 1.09
C TYR A 75 -6.44 -1.44 0.54
N THR A 76 -5.57 -0.87 -0.30
CA THR A 76 -5.81 0.42 -0.97
C THR A 76 -6.95 0.29 -1.98
N ARG A 77 -7.00 -0.80 -2.75
CA ARG A 77 -8.12 -1.08 -3.68
C ARG A 77 -9.43 -1.25 -2.93
N LEU A 78 -9.45 -2.05 -1.87
CA LEU A 78 -10.64 -2.27 -1.03
C LEU A 78 -11.11 -0.96 -0.39
N LYS A 79 -10.20 -0.14 0.16
CA LYS A 79 -10.56 1.20 0.69
C LYS A 79 -11.13 2.13 -0.39
N ARG A 80 -10.58 2.11 -1.62
CA ARG A 80 -11.13 2.89 -2.74
C ARG A 80 -12.49 2.36 -3.21
N HIS A 81 -12.80 1.09 -3.01
CA HIS A 81 -14.13 0.52 -3.32
C HIS A 81 -15.15 0.78 -2.21
N VAL A 82 -14.72 1.19 -1.02
CA VAL A 82 -15.60 1.63 0.07
C VAL A 82 -15.76 3.15 0.00
N LEU A 83 -16.67 3.57 -0.90
CA LEU A 83 -17.61 4.72 -0.90
C LEU A 83 -17.55 5.62 -2.16
N PRO A 84 -18.70 6.07 -2.73
CA PRO A 84 -20.08 5.97 -2.24
C PRO A 84 -21.06 5.27 -3.22
N TRP A 85 -21.82 4.29 -2.73
CA TRP A 85 -23.01 3.76 -3.41
C TRP A 85 -24.15 4.83 -3.48
N GLU A 86 -24.05 5.99 -2.83
CA GLU A 86 -25.20 6.90 -2.63
C GLU A 86 -25.22 8.23 -3.40
N GLN A 87 -24.40 8.50 -4.44
CA GLN A 87 -24.39 9.87 -5.01
C GLN A 87 -24.72 10.13 -6.48
N GLU A 88 -24.80 9.19 -7.42
CA GLU A 88 -24.89 9.61 -8.84
C GLU A 88 -26.01 9.02 -9.70
N PHE A 89 -27.06 8.47 -9.11
CA PHE A 89 -28.32 8.22 -9.83
C PHE A 89 -29.53 8.90 -9.16
N ARG A 90 -29.42 10.21 -8.89
CA ARG A 90 -30.63 11.05 -8.94
C ARG A 90 -30.90 11.39 -10.40
N VAL A 91 -31.70 10.53 -11.01
CA VAL A 91 -32.37 10.76 -12.29
C VAL A 91 -32.94 12.18 -12.29
N ALA A 92 -32.49 12.97 -13.26
CA ALA A 92 -32.99 14.30 -13.52
C ALA A 92 -34.48 14.23 -13.88
N SER A 93 -35.32 14.95 -13.13
CA SER A 93 -36.61 15.51 -13.56
C SER A 93 -37.30 16.27 -12.40
N PRO A 94 -38.21 17.21 -12.66
CA PRO A 94 -38.12 18.33 -13.59
C PRO A 94 -38.57 19.64 -12.88
N GLY A 95 -37.82 20.73 -12.98
CA GLY A 95 -38.29 21.98 -12.34
C GLY A 95 -37.46 23.24 -12.49
N ARG A 96 -36.47 23.28 -13.40
CA ARG A 96 -35.77 24.53 -13.68
C ARG A 96 -36.31 25.16 -14.97
N PRO A 97 -36.81 26.41 -14.93
CA PRO A 97 -37.27 27.08 -16.14
C PRO A 97 -36.08 27.29 -17.09
N TYR A 98 -36.33 27.06 -18.37
CA TYR A 98 -35.39 27.21 -19.47
C TYR A 98 -34.76 28.62 -19.47
N GLN A 99 -33.42 28.69 -19.38
CA GLN A 99 -32.67 29.90 -19.66
C GLN A 99 -32.23 29.87 -21.13
N PRO A 100 -32.58 30.88 -21.96
CA PRO A 100 -32.14 30.92 -23.35
C PRO A 100 -30.63 31.14 -23.45
N PRO A 101 -29.97 30.58 -24.49
CA PRO A 101 -28.52 30.66 -24.64
C PRO A 101 -28.06 32.11 -24.87
N VAL A 102 -27.01 32.48 -24.14
CA VAL A 102 -26.32 33.77 -24.23
C VAL A 102 -25.81 34.00 -25.65
N LYS A 103 -26.24 35.09 -26.30
CA LYS A 103 -25.71 35.52 -27.60
C LYS A 103 -24.28 36.05 -27.40
N LEU A 104 -23.31 35.42 -28.05
CA LEU A 104 -21.94 35.93 -28.16
C LEU A 104 -21.92 37.23 -28.99
N PRO A 105 -21.04 38.21 -28.68
CA PRO A 105 -20.95 39.46 -29.42
C PRO A 105 -20.44 39.22 -30.84
N LYS A 106 -21.25 39.63 -31.82
CA LYS A 106 -20.85 39.82 -33.23
C LYS A 106 -19.89 40.99 -33.29
N ASN A 107 -18.63 40.74 -33.62
CA ASN A 107 -17.72 41.64 -34.35
C ASN A 107 -16.42 40.88 -34.65
N TRP A 108 -16.48 40.04 -35.69
CA TRP A 108 -15.39 39.75 -36.62
C TRP A 108 -15.94 40.10 -38.01
#